data_AF-A0A357QLI9-F1
#
_entry.id   AF-A0A357QLI9-F1
#
_cell.length_a   1.000
_cell.length_b   1.000
_cell.length_c   1.000
_cell.angle_alpha   90.00
_cell.angle_beta   90.00
_cell.angle_gamma   90.00
#
_symmetry.space_group_name_H-M   'P 1'
#
loop_
_entity.id
_entity.type
_entity.pdbx_description
1 polymer ?
#
loop_
_entity_poly.entity_id
_entity_poly.type
_entity_poly.pdbx_seq_one_letter_code
_entity_poly.pdbx_strand_id
1 'polypeptide(L)'
;MKKFPFLLLLIYLAGCGNKETITGNWCTCSRDGSYYELYFSDDSLVMATESGNTYSFKYEIRNDSLFYLDNYGEKPVEIKAKVIFHDKENMRLESGEYGVDYQKLPDNINKSDFRTRLLSKRCPDLRTDEEIKADRNRVEFVYFEF
;
A
#
# COMPACT_ATOMS: atom_id res chain seq x y z
N MET A 1 0.35 -24.79 -50.79
CA MET A 1 0.85 -24.65 -49.41
C MET A 1 1.01 -23.16 -49.07
N LYS A 2 -0.03 -22.48 -48.58
CA LYS A 2 0.03 -21.07 -48.12
C LYS A 2 -1.08 -20.81 -47.08
N LYS A 3 -0.91 -21.29 -45.84
CA LYS A 3 -1.83 -20.99 -44.71
C LYS A 3 -1.11 -20.66 -43.39
N PHE A 4 0.21 -20.52 -43.40
CA PHE A 4 1.00 -20.29 -42.18
C PHE A 4 1.13 -18.85 -41.64
N PRO A 5 0.84 -17.74 -42.35
CA PRO A 5 1.09 -16.41 -41.78
C PRO A 5 0.04 -15.98 -40.74
N PHE A 6 -1.17 -16.55 -40.78
CA PHE A 6 -2.26 -16.17 -39.86
C PHE A 6 -2.05 -16.72 -38.44
N LEU A 7 -1.37 -17.85 -38.30
CA LEU A 7 -1.11 -18.47 -37.00
C LEU A 7 -0.08 -17.68 -36.17
N LEU A 8 0.89 -17.04 -36.83
CA LEU A 8 1.90 -16.18 -36.20
C LEU A 8 1.30 -14.88 -35.63
N LEU A 9 0.26 -14.34 -36.28
CA LEU A 9 -0.43 -13.13 -35.83
C LEU A 9 -1.22 -13.37 -34.53
N LEU A 10 -1.81 -14.56 -34.36
CA LEU A 10 -2.54 -14.95 -33.15
C LEU A 10 -1.63 -15.15 -31.94
N ILE A 11 -0.41 -15.67 -32.14
CA ILE A 11 0.57 -15.85 -31.06
C ILE A 11 1.09 -14.48 -30.57
N TYR A 12 1.19 -13.48 -31.46
CA TYR A 12 1.62 -12.13 -31.10
C TYR A 12 0.57 -11.37 -30.26
N LEU A 13 -0.72 -11.65 -30.47
CA LEU A 13 -1.82 -11.05 -29.71
C LEU A 13 -2.06 -11.75 -28.36
N ALA A 14 -1.53 -12.96 -28.17
CA ALA A 14 -1.58 -13.71 -26.92
C ALA A 14 -0.52 -13.24 -25.89
N GLY A 15 0.13 -12.09 -26.14
CA GLY A 15 0.95 -11.38 -25.16
C GLY A 15 0.08 -10.91 -23.99
N CYS A 16 -0.29 -11.86 -23.14
CA CYS A 16 -0.96 -11.65 -21.87
C CYS A 16 0.03 -10.87 -21.01
N GLY A 17 -0.14 -9.54 -20.97
CA GLY A 17 0.54 -8.71 -20.00
C GLY A 17 0.09 -9.20 -18.62
N ASN A 18 0.96 -9.94 -17.93
CA ASN A 18 0.71 -10.31 -16.55
C ASN A 18 0.57 -9.00 -15.79
N LYS A 19 -0.64 -8.69 -15.33
CA LYS A 19 -0.84 -7.58 -14.42
C LYS A 19 -0.07 -7.91 -13.15
N GLU A 20 0.91 -7.10 -12.81
CA GLU A 20 1.63 -7.23 -11.55
C GLU A 20 0.63 -6.94 -10.42
N THR A 21 0.34 -7.97 -9.63
CA THR A 21 -0.50 -7.87 -8.44
C THR A 21 0.36 -8.13 -7.21
N ILE A 22 0.01 -7.45 -6.12
CA ILE A 22 0.56 -7.73 -4.80
C ILE A 22 -0.54 -8.37 -3.98
N THR A 23 -0.22 -9.44 -3.27
CA THR A 23 -1.16 -10.08 -2.35
C THR A 23 -0.52 -10.28 -0.99
N GLY A 24 -1.37 -10.38 0.03
CA GLY A 24 -0.96 -10.68 1.39
C GLY A 24 -1.04 -9.48 2.32
N ASN A 25 -0.54 -9.69 3.53
CA ASN A 25 -0.72 -8.80 4.65
C ASN A 25 0.61 -8.16 5.01
N TRP A 26 0.60 -6.87 5.32
CA TRP A 26 1.80 -6.10 5.59
C TRP A 26 1.55 -5.14 6.75
N CYS A 27 2.59 -4.75 7.45
CA CYS A 27 2.52 -3.67 8.42
C CYS A 27 3.67 -2.70 8.29
N THR A 28 3.46 -1.48 8.78
CA THR A 28 4.45 -0.40 8.70
C THR A 28 4.26 0.60 9.85
N CYS A 29 5.32 1.34 10.16
CA CYS A 29 5.32 2.42 11.15
C CYS A 29 5.61 3.73 10.44
N SER A 30 4.67 4.65 10.34
CA SER A 30 4.97 5.97 9.78
C SER A 30 5.93 6.76 10.66
N ARG A 31 6.51 7.81 10.06
CA ARG A 31 7.41 8.73 10.77
C ARG A 31 6.77 9.43 11.95
N ASP A 32 5.45 9.64 11.95
CA ASP A 32 4.74 10.24 13.07
C ASP A 32 4.48 9.26 14.22
N GLY A 33 5.00 8.03 14.13
CA GLY A 33 4.79 6.99 15.14
C GLY A 33 3.50 6.20 14.96
N SER A 34 2.69 6.48 13.93
CA SER A 34 1.47 5.72 13.68
C SER A 34 1.79 4.32 13.14
N TYR A 35 0.98 3.34 13.54
CA TYR A 35 1.04 1.98 13.01
C TYR A 35 -0.08 1.72 12.01
N TYR A 36 0.27 1.09 10.89
CA TYR A 36 -0.68 0.70 9.86
C TYR A 36 -0.54 -0.77 9.49
N GLU A 37 -1.67 -1.43 9.21
CA GLU A 37 -1.70 -2.73 8.53
C GLU A 37 -2.35 -2.58 7.16
N LEU A 38 -1.72 -3.16 6.16
CA LEU A 38 -2.17 -3.19 4.77
C LEU A 38 -2.52 -4.63 4.39
N TYR A 39 -3.73 -4.84 3.87
CA TYR A 39 -4.23 -6.13 3.44
C TYR A 39 -4.52 -6.06 1.94
N PHE A 40 -3.65 -6.65 1.12
CA PHE A 40 -3.78 -6.64 -0.33
C PHE A 40 -4.52 -7.89 -0.82
N SER A 41 -5.55 -7.68 -1.64
CA SER A 41 -6.16 -8.66 -2.52
C SER A 41 -5.76 -8.40 -3.98
N ASP A 42 -6.24 -9.23 -4.92
CA ASP A 42 -5.93 -9.09 -6.34
C ASP A 42 -6.36 -7.74 -6.94
N ASP A 43 -7.36 -7.08 -6.35
CA ASP A 43 -8.02 -5.88 -6.89
C ASP A 43 -8.19 -4.74 -5.88
N SER A 44 -7.91 -4.98 -4.60
CA SER A 44 -8.17 -4.03 -3.53
C SER A 44 -7.11 -4.06 -2.45
N LEU A 45 -7.01 -2.94 -1.74
CA LEU A 45 -6.19 -2.78 -0.56
C LEU A 45 -7.08 -2.31 0.57
N VAL A 46 -7.01 -2.97 1.72
CA VAL A 46 -7.57 -2.46 2.97
C VAL A 46 -6.45 -1.96 3.86
N MET A 47 -6.54 -0.73 4.34
CA MET A 47 -5.66 -0.15 5.34
C MET A 47 -6.38 -0.08 6.68
N ALA A 48 -5.80 -0.67 7.72
CA ALA A 48 -6.23 -0.49 9.11
C ALA A 48 -5.29 0.47 9.83
N THR A 49 -5.88 1.40 10.59
CA THR A 49 -5.16 2.43 11.34
C THR A 49 -5.25 2.17 12.84
N GLU A 50 -4.34 2.75 13.62
CA GLU A 50 -4.34 2.66 15.09
C GLU A 50 -5.67 3.08 15.76
N SER A 51 -6.42 3.99 15.14
CA SER A 51 -7.74 4.42 15.60
C SER A 51 -8.80 3.31 15.53
N GLY A 52 -8.52 2.21 14.84
CA GLY A 52 -9.46 1.14 14.53
C GLY A 52 -10.25 1.36 13.25
N ASN A 53 -10.06 2.51 12.57
CA ASN A 53 -10.68 2.77 11.28
C ASN A 53 -10.02 1.93 10.18
N THR A 54 -10.85 1.44 9.26
CA THR A 54 -10.43 0.73 8.06
C THR A 54 -10.85 1.47 6.80
N TYR A 55 -9.93 1.62 5.86
CA TYR A 55 -10.15 2.27 4.57
C TYR A 55 -9.89 1.26 3.45
N SER A 56 -10.78 1.20 2.47
CA SER A 56 -10.64 0.31 1.31
C SER A 56 -10.38 1.13 0.05
N PHE A 57 -9.39 0.71 -0.72
CA PHE A 57 -8.93 1.37 -1.93
C PHE A 57 -8.81 0.36 -3.06
N LYS A 58 -9.05 0.79 -4.29
CA LYS A 58 -8.45 0.10 -5.44
C LYS A 58 -6.99 0.51 -5.52
N TYR A 59 -6.15 -0.35 -6.07
CA TYR A 59 -4.74 -0.01 -6.29
C TYR A 59 -4.25 -0.44 -7.66
N GLU A 60 -3.14 0.15 -8.07
CA GLU A 60 -2.41 -0.24 -9.27
C GLU A 60 -0.92 -0.12 -9.01
N ILE A 61 -0.14 -1.05 -9.57
CA ILE A 61 1.32 -0.96 -9.59
C ILE A 61 1.73 -0.49 -10.98
N ARG A 62 2.48 0.60 -11.06
CA ARG A 62 3.08 1.11 -12.30
C ARG A 62 4.54 1.45 -12.04
N ASN A 63 5.46 0.93 -12.86
CA ASN A 63 6.89 1.22 -12.74
C ASN A 63 7.41 1.03 -11.30
N ASP A 64 7.18 -0.14 -10.70
CA ASP A 64 7.60 -0.47 -9.33
C ASP A 64 7.03 0.47 -8.25
N SER A 65 5.94 1.19 -8.54
CA SER A 65 5.33 2.15 -7.62
C SER A 65 3.86 1.81 -7.40
N LEU A 66 3.44 1.84 -6.13
CA LEU A 66 2.07 1.54 -5.72
C LEU A 66 1.21 2.81 -5.72
N PHE A 67 0.09 2.79 -6.43
CA PHE A 67 -0.87 3.90 -6.49
C PHE A 67 -2.22 3.49 -5.93
N TYR A 68 -2.83 4.34 -5.10
CA TYR A 68 -4.22 4.15 -4.65
C TYR A 68 -5.18 4.90 -5.55
N LEU A 69 -6.23 4.22 -5.97
CA LEU A 69 -7.32 4.78 -6.74
C LEU A 69 -8.47 5.06 -5.78
N ASP A 70 -8.86 6.32 -5.66
CA ASP A 70 -10.07 6.68 -4.93
C ASP A 70 -11.32 6.16 -5.65
N ASN A 71 -12.44 6.07 -4.93
CA ASN A 71 -13.70 5.57 -5.49
C ASN A 71 -14.33 6.53 -6.52
N TYR A 72 -13.82 7.75 -6.68
CA TYR A 72 -14.32 8.80 -7.57
C TYR A 72 -13.54 8.88 -8.88
N GLY A 73 -12.53 8.03 -9.09
CA GLY A 73 -11.86 7.83 -10.37
C GLY A 73 -10.80 8.88 -10.71
N GLU A 74 -10.56 9.89 -9.87
CA GLU A 74 -9.63 10.97 -10.19
C GLU A 74 -8.82 11.43 -8.99
N LYS A 75 -7.79 10.64 -8.68
CA LYS A 75 -6.38 11.03 -8.65
C LYS A 75 -5.64 9.94 -7.89
N PRO A 76 -4.60 9.33 -8.47
CA PRO A 76 -3.76 8.44 -7.69
C PRO A 76 -3.16 9.26 -6.55
N VAL A 77 -3.54 8.98 -5.31
CA VAL A 77 -2.80 9.48 -4.16
C VAL A 77 -1.50 8.67 -4.18
N GLU A 78 -0.43 9.32 -4.61
CA GLU A 78 0.89 8.73 -4.67
C GLU A 78 1.35 8.46 -3.23
N ILE A 79 1.11 7.25 -2.73
CA ILE A 79 1.98 6.73 -1.70
C ILE A 79 3.24 6.31 -2.42
N LYS A 80 4.32 7.06 -2.22
CA LYS A 80 5.66 6.68 -2.68
C LYS A 80 6.13 5.46 -1.90
N ALA A 81 5.47 4.32 -2.08
CA ALA A 81 5.97 3.02 -1.72
C ALA A 81 6.52 2.41 -3.01
N LYS A 82 7.82 2.13 -3.00
CA LYS A 82 8.50 1.40 -4.05
C LYS A 82 8.27 -0.09 -3.80
N VAL A 83 7.66 -0.76 -4.76
CA VAL A 83 7.53 -2.21 -4.77
C VAL A 83 8.82 -2.77 -5.36
N ILE A 84 9.61 -3.47 -4.57
CA ILE A 84 10.80 -4.16 -5.06
C ILE A 84 10.46 -5.64 -5.23
N PHE A 85 10.50 -6.10 -6.48
CA PHE A 85 10.36 -7.50 -6.83
C PHE A 85 11.75 -8.15 -6.88
N HIS A 86 12.07 -9.04 -5.95
CA HIS A 86 13.28 -9.86 -6.05
C HIS A 86 13.04 -11.11 -6.91
N ASP A 87 11.85 -11.70 -6.80
CA ASP A 87 11.26 -12.70 -7.70
C ASP A 87 9.72 -12.76 -7.48
N LYS A 88 8.98 -13.60 -8.21
CA LYS A 88 7.50 -13.71 -8.11
C LYS A 88 7.00 -14.07 -6.69
N GLU A 89 7.85 -14.66 -5.86
CA GLU A 89 7.49 -15.16 -4.53
C GLU A 89 8.07 -14.25 -3.41
N ASN A 90 9.13 -13.51 -3.71
CA ASN A 90 9.87 -12.62 -2.82
C ASN A 90 9.67 -11.16 -3.24
N MET A 91 8.48 -10.65 -2.94
CA MET A 91 8.17 -9.23 -3.04
C MET A 91 8.55 -8.51 -1.75
N ARG A 92 8.98 -7.25 -1.85
CA ARG A 92 9.14 -6.34 -0.71
C ARG A 92 8.48 -5.01 -1.03
N LEU A 93 7.78 -4.46 -0.05
CA LEU A 93 7.33 -3.09 -0.08
C LEU A 93 8.35 -2.23 0.69
N GLU A 94 8.89 -1.22 0.04
CA GLU A 94 9.82 -0.26 0.64
C GLU A 94 9.21 1.15 0.56
N SER A 95 9.32 1.96 1.62
CA SER A 95 8.96 3.37 1.51
C SER A 95 10.02 4.11 0.68
N GLY A 96 9.58 4.75 -0.41
CA GLY A 96 10.45 5.45 -1.35
C GLY A 96 11.03 6.77 -0.83
N GLU A 97 10.50 7.36 0.24
CA GLU A 97 10.92 8.69 0.71
C GLU A 97 11.31 8.74 2.20
N TYR A 98 10.95 7.73 3.00
CA TYR A 98 11.02 7.85 4.47
C TYR A 98 11.73 6.70 5.20
N GLY A 99 12.33 5.74 4.47
CA GLY A 99 13.09 4.65 5.08
C GLY A 99 12.26 3.76 6.01
N VAL A 100 10.95 3.74 5.80
CA VAL A 100 10.03 2.87 6.53
C VAL A 100 9.85 1.58 5.74
N ASP A 101 10.39 0.49 6.26
CA ASP A 101 10.21 -0.83 5.67
C ASP A 101 8.85 -1.41 6.03
N TYR A 102 8.19 -2.02 5.04
CA TYR A 102 6.99 -2.80 5.27
C TYR A 102 7.38 -4.22 5.67
N GLN A 103 6.80 -4.71 6.76
CA GLN A 103 7.02 -6.07 7.23
C GLN A 103 5.87 -6.95 6.78
N LYS A 104 6.19 -8.06 6.09
CA LYS A 104 5.19 -9.05 5.71
C LYS A 104 4.62 -9.73 6.96
N LEU A 105 3.32 -9.77 7.05
CA LEU A 105 2.56 -10.46 8.08
C LEU A 105 2.14 -11.85 7.57
N PRO A 106 1.84 -12.81 8.46
CA PRO A 106 1.30 -14.11 8.06
C PRO A 106 0.03 -13.98 7.21
N ASP A 107 -0.13 -14.83 6.21
CA ASP A 107 -1.30 -14.79 5.31
C ASP A 107 -2.61 -15.13 6.04
N ASN A 108 -2.54 -15.99 7.06
CA ASN A 108 -3.66 -16.43 7.88
C ASN A 108 -3.96 -15.52 9.08
N ILE A 109 -3.58 -14.25 9.01
CA ILE A 109 -3.72 -13.34 10.15
C ILE A 109 -5.19 -13.07 10.48
N ASN A 110 -5.53 -13.15 11.76
CA ASN A 110 -6.82 -12.68 12.23
C ASN A 110 -6.81 -11.14 12.30
N LYS A 111 -7.66 -10.51 11.49
CA LYS A 111 -7.81 -9.05 11.42
C LYS A 111 -8.34 -8.46 12.74
N SER A 112 -9.11 -9.22 13.52
CA SER A 112 -9.58 -8.77 14.84
C SER A 112 -8.46 -8.59 15.85
N ASP A 113 -7.33 -9.26 15.64
CA ASP A 113 -6.17 -9.20 16.54
C ASP A 113 -5.27 -7.98 16.27
N PHE A 114 -5.70 -7.07 15.38
CA PHE A 114 -5.02 -5.81 15.06
C PHE A 114 -4.64 -5.04 16.34
N ARG A 115 -5.57 -4.91 17.30
CA ARG A 115 -5.33 -4.21 18.56
C ARG A 115 -4.18 -4.83 19.35
N THR A 116 -4.09 -6.15 19.40
CA THR A 116 -3.00 -6.84 20.10
C THR A 116 -1.65 -6.57 19.42
N ARG A 117 -1.61 -6.59 18.08
CA ARG A 117 -0.39 -6.29 17.33
C ARG A 117 0.02 -4.83 17.45
N LEU A 118 -0.91 -3.89 17.34
CA LEU A 118 -0.70 -2.47 17.58
C LEU A 118 -0.06 -2.24 18.95
N LEU A 119 -0.62 -2.83 20.02
CA LEU A 119 -0.08 -2.67 21.37
C LEU A 119 1.31 -3.31 21.56
N SER A 120 1.60 -4.37 20.80
CA SER A 120 2.91 -5.03 20.82
C SER A 120 3.99 -4.27 20.03
N LYS A 121 3.58 -3.46 19.06
CA LYS A 121 4.48 -2.70 18.18
C LYS A 121 4.70 -1.31 18.79
N ARG A 122 5.96 -0.96 19.04
CA ARG A 122 6.35 0.41 19.39
C ARG A 122 6.87 1.08 18.13
N CYS A 123 6.00 1.82 17.45
CA CYS A 123 6.41 2.70 16.35
C CYS A 123 6.95 4.01 16.96
N PRO A 124 8.25 4.31 16.84
CA PRO A 124 8.80 5.56 17.34
C PRO A 124 8.34 6.74 16.46
N ASP A 125 7.99 7.87 17.08
CA ASP A 125 7.86 9.14 16.36
C ASP A 125 9.26 9.65 16.01
N LEU A 126 9.53 9.78 14.71
CA LEU A 126 10.79 10.21 14.12
C LEU A 126 10.74 11.68 13.66
N ARG A 127 9.65 12.40 13.96
CA ARG A 127 9.52 13.82 13.67
C ARG A 127 10.36 14.65 14.65
N THR A 128 10.79 15.81 14.19
CA THR A 128 11.38 16.86 15.02
C THR A 128 10.32 17.52 15.91
N ASP A 129 10.75 18.18 16.99
CA ASP A 129 9.84 18.91 17.89
C ASP A 129 9.09 20.03 17.15
N GLU A 130 9.73 20.67 16.17
CA GLU A 130 9.11 21.68 15.31
C GLU A 130 7.98 21.09 14.46
N GLU A 131 8.20 19.91 13.87
CA GLU A 131 7.18 19.20 13.09
C GLU A 131 6.01 18.77 13.98
N ILE A 132 6.29 18.24 15.17
CA ILE A 132 5.25 17.85 16.15
C ILE A 132 4.42 19.08 16.55
N LYS A 133 5.07 20.22 16.79
CA LYS A 133 4.39 21.47 17.14
C LYS A 133 3.54 22.00 15.98
N ALA A 134 4.06 21.95 14.75
CA ALA A 134 3.31 22.38 13.57
C ALA A 134 2.07 21.51 13.33
N ASP A 135 2.18 20.20 13.53
CA ASP A 135 1.08 19.24 13.35
C ASP A 135 -0.04 19.45 14.38
N ARG A 136 0.31 19.62 15.68
CA ARG A 136 -0.68 19.97 16.72
C ARG A 136 -1.46 21.23 16.38
N ASN A 137 -0.77 22.26 15.92
CA ASN A 137 -1.42 23.52 15.53
C ASN A 137 -2.34 23.31 14.33
N ARG A 138 -2.02 22.41 13.41
CA ARG A 138 -2.84 22.12 12.22
C ARG A 138 -4.19 21.49 12.58
N VAL A 139 -4.22 20.65 13.61
CA VAL A 139 -5.46 20.04 14.14
C VAL A 139 -6.35 21.08 14.81
N GLU A 140 -5.77 22.10 15.47
CA GLU A 140 -6.52 23.19 16.10
C GLU A 140 -7.22 24.13 15.10
N PHE A 141 -6.83 24.16 13.82
CA PHE A 141 -7.51 24.98 12.80
C PHE A 141 -8.66 24.26 12.07
N VAL A 142 -8.98 23.01 12.43
CA VAL A 142 -10.15 22.29 11.91
C VAL A 142 -11.25 22.27 12.97
N TYR A 143 -11.69 23.45 13.42
CA TYR A 143 -12.99 23.59 14.06
C TYR A 143 -14.03 23.89 12.99
N PHE A 144 -15.00 22.99 12.86
CA PHE A 144 -16.18 23.17 12.03
C PHE A 144 -16.93 24.42 12.51
N GLU A 145 -16.95 25.46 11.69
CA GLU A 145 -18.07 26.41 11.70
C GLU A 145 -19.31 25.62 11.22
N PHE A 146 -20.19 25.29 12.16
CA PHE A 146 -21.55 24.80 11.89
C PHE A 146 -22.50 25.97 11.67
#